data_AF-A0A086XWR7-F1
#
_entry.id   AF-A0A086XWR7-F1
#
_cell.length_a   1.000
_cell.length_b   1.000
_cell.length_c   1.000
_cell.angle_alpha   90.00
_cell.angle_beta   90.00
_cell.angle_gamma   90.00
#
_symmetry.space_group_name_H-M   'P 1'
#
loop_
_entity.id
_entity.type
_entity.pdbx_description
1 polymer ?
#
loop_
_entity_poly.entity_id
_entity_poly.type
_entity_poly.pdbx_seq_one_letter_code
_entity_poly.pdbx_strand_id
1 'polypeptide(L)'
;MDEVLRFMDMRSFASLWYWMFLAVMWSMVSHRPLGVPFDLIGRARRDAAARADVITLVGIGVRRVQGFASDGAGFVAAAFGMFGCIAVLGFGYGYEFCQALALILGPMLGVAMLSLRTVHRLAPMLPGQADPAGVIRVLLRHRRGVQILGMVSITLSAFWGGAHTVTFVN
;
A
#
# COMPACT_ATOMS: atom_id res chain seq x y z
N MET A 1 -12.74 31.25 -10.56
CA MET A 1 -11.93 30.03 -10.76
C MET A 1 -10.51 30.21 -10.19
N ASP A 2 -10.05 31.45 -9.99
CA ASP A 2 -8.70 31.75 -9.48
C ASP A 2 -8.54 31.59 -7.96
N GLU A 3 -9.62 31.65 -7.17
CA GLU A 3 -9.56 31.45 -5.70
C GLU A 3 -9.30 30.00 -5.29
N VAL A 4 -9.75 29.02 -6.10
CA VAL A 4 -9.49 27.60 -5.85
C VAL A 4 -8.02 27.26 -6.12
N LEU A 5 -7.41 27.90 -7.12
CA LEU A 5 -5.98 27.75 -7.43
C LEU A 5 -5.11 28.48 -6.40
N ARG A 6 -5.52 29.66 -5.93
CA ARG A 6 -4.77 30.45 -4.93
C ARG A 6 -4.80 29.86 -3.52
N PHE A 7 -5.80 29.04 -3.17
CA PHE A 7 -5.81 28.23 -1.94
C PHE A 7 -5.05 26.89 -2.08
N MET A 8 -4.83 26.40 -3.31
CA MET A 8 -4.03 25.20 -3.56
C MET A 8 -2.52 25.45 -3.50
N ASP A 9 -2.07 26.71 -3.55
CA ASP A 9 -0.67 27.06 -3.82
C ASP A 9 0.25 27.26 -2.59
N MET A 10 -0.25 27.15 -1.35
CA MET A 10 0.61 27.40 -0.16
C MET A 10 0.49 26.40 1.00
N ARG A 11 -0.31 25.33 0.88
CA ARG A 11 -0.55 24.39 1.99
C ARG A 11 -0.79 22.95 1.56
N SER A 12 -0.13 22.45 0.50
CA SER A 12 -0.35 21.09 -0.03
C SER A 12 -0.42 20.01 1.07
N PHE A 13 0.45 20.08 2.08
CA PHE A 13 0.47 19.16 3.23
C PHE A 13 -0.56 19.44 4.36
N ALA A 14 -1.02 20.69 4.49
CA ALA A 14 -2.03 21.08 5.49
C ALA A 14 -3.45 21.17 4.90
N SER A 15 -3.59 20.86 3.62
CA SER A 15 -4.85 20.88 2.90
C SER A 15 -5.68 19.63 3.20
N LEU A 16 -7.00 19.80 3.30
CA LEU A 16 -7.92 18.68 3.50
C LEU A 16 -7.90 17.68 2.34
N TRP A 17 -7.54 18.12 1.13
CA TRP A 17 -7.49 17.24 -0.05
C TRP A 17 -6.45 16.12 0.15
N TYR A 18 -5.25 16.46 0.64
CA TYR A 18 -4.17 15.50 0.88
C TYR A 18 -4.63 14.39 1.83
N TRP A 19 -5.17 14.78 2.99
CA TRP A 19 -5.61 13.86 4.03
C TRP A 19 -6.82 13.03 3.60
N MET A 20 -7.72 13.60 2.79
CA MET A 20 -8.86 12.88 2.23
C MET A 20 -8.40 11.79 1.25
N PHE A 21 -7.51 12.13 0.31
CA PHE A 21 -6.95 11.14 -0.62
C PHE A 21 -6.16 10.07 0.12
N LEU A 22 -5.32 10.47 1.07
CA LEU A 22 -4.57 9.55 1.90
C LEU A 22 -5.50 8.59 2.66
N ALA A 23 -6.56 9.10 3.30
CA ALA A 23 -7.54 8.29 4.03
C ALA A 23 -8.31 7.33 3.11
N VAL A 24 -8.74 7.79 1.93
CA VAL A 24 -9.42 6.95 0.94
C VAL A 24 -8.50 5.83 0.44
N MET A 25 -7.26 6.17 0.06
CA MET A 25 -6.26 5.18 -0.38
C MET A 25 -5.95 4.17 0.72
N TRP A 26 -5.79 4.61 1.96
CA TRP A 26 -5.57 3.71 3.10
C TRP A 26 -6.79 2.83 3.41
N SER A 27 -8.01 3.35 3.25
CA SER A 27 -9.22 2.56 3.38
C SER A 27 -9.28 1.45 2.33
N MET A 28 -8.96 1.79 1.07
CA MET A 28 -8.90 0.81 -0.03
C MET A 28 -7.85 -0.27 0.22
N VAL A 29 -6.65 0.10 0.65
CA VAL A 29 -5.57 -0.86 0.91
C VAL A 29 -5.82 -1.72 2.15
N SER A 30 -6.42 -1.15 3.20
CA SER A 30 -6.64 -1.85 4.46
C SER A 30 -7.76 -2.89 4.38
N HIS A 31 -8.73 -2.73 3.48
CA HIS A 31 -9.93 -3.57 3.52
C HIS A 31 -9.63 -5.03 3.14
N ARG A 32 -8.75 -5.34 2.17
CA ARG A 32 -8.48 -6.73 1.71
C ARG A 32 -7.11 -6.92 1.02
N PRO A 33 -5.97 -6.87 1.73
CA PRO A 33 -4.65 -6.91 1.08
C PRO A 33 -4.40 -8.17 0.22
N LEU A 34 -5.05 -9.30 0.52
CA LEU A 34 -4.98 -10.55 -0.26
C LEU A 34 -6.34 -11.27 -0.35
N GLY A 35 -7.45 -10.55 -0.11
CA GLY A 35 -8.80 -11.12 -0.18
C GLY A 35 -9.23 -11.99 1.02
N VAL A 36 -8.37 -12.21 2.02
CA VAL A 36 -8.69 -13.07 3.19
C VAL A 36 -9.13 -12.22 4.41
N PRO A 37 -10.37 -12.38 4.90
CA PRO A 37 -10.84 -11.76 6.14
C PRO A 37 -10.05 -12.21 7.36
N PHE A 38 -9.71 -11.28 8.26
CA PHE A 38 -8.94 -11.61 9.47
C PHE A 38 -9.68 -12.53 10.44
N ASP A 39 -11.00 -12.39 10.53
CA ASP A 39 -11.82 -13.21 11.42
C ASP A 39 -11.71 -14.70 11.02
N LEU A 40 -11.52 -14.98 9.72
CA LEU A 40 -11.26 -16.33 9.22
C LEU A 40 -9.85 -16.82 9.58
N ILE A 41 -8.84 -15.95 9.60
CA ILE A 41 -7.47 -16.32 10.01
C ILE A 41 -7.44 -16.73 11.50
N GLY A 42 -8.17 -16.00 12.35
CA GLY A 42 -8.32 -16.34 13.77
C GLY A 42 -9.00 -17.69 13.97
N ARG A 43 -10.08 -17.95 13.22
CA ARG A 43 -10.84 -19.21 13.25
C ARG A 43 -10.07 -20.39 12.67
N ALA A 44 -9.27 -20.19 11.63
CA ALA A 44 -8.46 -21.23 10.97
C ALA A 44 -7.44 -21.92 11.90
N ARG A 45 -7.13 -21.33 13.07
CA ARG A 45 -6.33 -22.00 14.11
C ARG A 45 -7.09 -23.10 14.84
N ARG A 46 -8.40 -22.96 14.99
CA ARG A 46 -9.25 -23.85 15.80
C ARG A 46 -10.16 -24.74 14.96
N ASP A 47 -10.55 -24.27 13.78
CA ASP A 47 -11.49 -24.93 12.89
C ASP A 47 -10.83 -25.37 11.58
N ALA A 48 -11.00 -26.64 11.23
CA ALA A 48 -10.48 -27.23 10.01
C ALA A 48 -11.20 -26.73 8.75
N ALA A 49 -12.51 -26.43 8.83
CA ALA A 49 -13.27 -25.87 7.71
C ALA A 49 -12.79 -24.44 7.39
N ALA A 50 -12.71 -23.58 8.40
CA ALA A 50 -12.15 -22.23 8.25
C ALA A 50 -10.72 -22.23 7.71
N ARG A 51 -9.92 -23.26 8.03
CA ARG A 51 -8.56 -23.42 7.51
C ARG A 51 -8.53 -23.75 6.02
N ALA A 52 -9.39 -24.67 5.56
CA ALA A 52 -9.54 -24.99 4.15
C ALA A 52 -10.02 -23.78 3.34
N ASP A 53 -10.96 -23.00 3.89
CA ASP A 53 -11.45 -21.76 3.27
C ASP A 53 -10.33 -20.72 3.11
N VAL A 54 -9.52 -20.51 4.14
CA VAL A 54 -8.36 -19.61 4.07
C VAL A 54 -7.40 -20.04 2.98
N ILE A 55 -7.06 -21.33 2.89
CA ILE A 55 -6.15 -21.84 1.84
C ILE A 55 -6.74 -21.59 0.44
N THR A 56 -8.03 -21.86 0.27
CA THR A 56 -8.74 -21.62 -1.00
C THR A 56 -8.72 -20.15 -1.40
N LEU A 57 -9.07 -19.25 -0.48
CA LEU A 57 -9.07 -17.80 -0.71
C LEU A 57 -7.66 -17.27 -1.00
N VAL A 58 -6.65 -17.73 -0.27
CA VAL A 58 -5.25 -17.41 -0.54
C VAL A 58 -4.85 -17.88 -1.93
N GLY A 59 -5.20 -19.11 -2.32
CA GLY A 59 -4.90 -19.64 -3.65
C GLY A 59 -5.50 -18.80 -4.77
N ILE A 60 -6.74 -18.33 -4.61
CA ILE A 60 -7.38 -17.42 -5.56
C ILE A 60 -6.64 -16.07 -5.60
N GLY A 61 -6.32 -15.50 -4.44
CA GLY A 61 -5.59 -14.23 -4.33
C GLY A 61 -4.20 -14.29 -4.99
N VAL A 62 -3.44 -15.36 -4.73
CA VAL A 62 -2.12 -15.63 -5.33
C VAL A 62 -2.23 -15.68 -6.84
N ARG A 63 -3.16 -16.49 -7.39
CA ARG A 63 -3.36 -16.58 -8.85
C ARG A 63 -3.74 -15.23 -9.48
N ARG A 64 -4.60 -14.46 -8.82
CA ARG A 64 -5.03 -13.14 -9.31
C ARG A 64 -3.87 -12.16 -9.38
N VAL A 65 -3.05 -12.09 -8.34
CA VAL A 65 -1.88 -11.19 -8.31
C VAL A 65 -0.80 -11.67 -9.27
N GLN A 66 -0.57 -12.98 -9.40
CA GLN A 66 0.37 -13.51 -10.39
C GLN A 66 -0.07 -13.21 -11.81
N GLY A 67 -1.36 -13.37 -12.14
CA GLY A 67 -1.90 -13.01 -13.46
C GLY A 67 -1.75 -11.51 -13.75
N PHE A 68 -2.03 -10.66 -12.76
CA PHE A 68 -1.79 -9.22 -12.91
C PHE A 68 -0.30 -8.89 -13.10
N ALA A 69 0.60 -9.63 -12.44
CA ALA A 69 2.03 -9.42 -12.56
C ALA A 69 2.61 -9.94 -13.87
N SER A 70 2.13 -11.08 -14.39
CA SER A 70 2.58 -11.65 -15.67
C SER A 70 2.10 -10.82 -16.85
N ASP A 71 0.83 -10.46 -16.85
CA ASP A 71 0.18 -9.81 -17.99
C ASP A 71 0.34 -8.28 -17.91
N GLY A 72 0.53 -7.76 -16.70
CA GLY A 72 0.68 -6.35 -16.39
C GLY A 72 2.09 -5.93 -15.99
N ALA A 73 3.13 -6.73 -16.24
CA ALA A 73 4.51 -6.40 -15.90
C ALA A 73 4.93 -5.01 -16.43
N GLY A 74 4.54 -4.69 -17.68
CA GLY A 74 4.76 -3.38 -18.29
C GLY A 74 4.03 -2.24 -17.57
N PHE A 75 2.80 -2.47 -17.11
CA PHE A 75 2.04 -1.50 -16.33
C PHE A 75 2.68 -1.23 -14.96
N VAL A 76 3.13 -2.28 -14.28
CA VAL A 76 3.86 -2.16 -13.01
C VAL A 76 5.16 -1.39 -13.21
N ALA A 77 5.96 -1.73 -14.23
CA ALA A 77 7.19 -1.02 -14.55
C ALA A 77 6.92 0.46 -14.87
N ALA A 78 5.88 0.75 -15.66
CA ALA A 78 5.47 2.12 -15.96
C ALA A 78 5.03 2.89 -14.71
N ALA A 79 4.29 2.26 -13.79
CA ALA A 79 3.88 2.88 -12.53
C ALA A 79 5.10 3.23 -11.64
N PHE A 80 6.08 2.34 -11.55
CA PHE A 80 7.34 2.62 -10.84
C PHE A 80 8.17 3.71 -11.54
N GLY A 81 8.24 3.71 -12.87
CA GLY A 81 8.92 4.74 -13.64
C GLY A 81 8.28 6.13 -13.46
N MET A 82 6.95 6.20 -13.57
CA MET A 82 6.17 7.42 -13.34
C MET A 82 6.37 7.95 -11.92
N PHE A 83 6.35 7.06 -10.92
CA PHE A 83 6.65 7.45 -9.55
C PHE A 83 8.08 7.99 -9.38
N GLY A 84 9.06 7.38 -10.06
CA GLY A 84 10.43 7.89 -10.09
C GLY A 84 10.50 9.33 -10.59
N CYS A 85 9.81 9.64 -11.69
CA CYS A 85 9.72 11.01 -12.21
C CYS A 85 9.08 11.97 -11.18
N ILE A 86 7.97 11.58 -10.56
CA ILE A 86 7.29 12.39 -9.53
C ILE A 86 8.21 12.62 -8.33
N ALA A 87 8.95 11.60 -7.90
CA ALA A 87 9.89 11.70 -6.78
C ALA A 87 11.06 12.63 -7.10
N VAL A 88 11.62 12.56 -8.32
CA VAL A 88 12.69 13.47 -8.77
C VAL A 88 12.19 14.90 -8.87
N LEU A 89 11.00 15.12 -9.44
CA LEU A 89 10.40 16.46 -9.49
C LEU A 89 10.10 17.00 -8.09
N GLY A 90 9.58 16.16 -7.19
CA GLY A 90 9.28 16.57 -5.82
C GLY A 90 10.53 16.89 -5.00
N PHE A 91 11.43 15.93 -4.85
CA PHE A 91 12.57 16.04 -3.93
C PHE A 91 13.84 16.61 -4.59
N GLY A 92 14.01 16.43 -5.90
CA GLY A 92 15.15 16.98 -6.64
C GLY A 92 14.95 18.44 -7.05
N TYR A 93 13.76 18.80 -7.50
CA TYR A 93 13.44 20.18 -7.95
C TYR A 93 12.63 21.00 -6.93
N GLY A 94 12.18 20.40 -5.83
CA GLY A 94 11.48 21.12 -4.76
C GLY A 94 10.00 21.38 -5.02
N TYR A 95 9.37 20.74 -6.01
CA TYR A 95 7.96 20.93 -6.30
C TYR A 95 7.07 20.29 -5.22
N GLU A 96 6.44 21.10 -4.37
CA GLU A 96 5.63 20.64 -3.22
C GLU A 96 4.49 19.70 -3.60
N PHE A 97 3.81 19.99 -4.70
CA PHE A 97 2.74 19.13 -5.21
C PHE A 97 3.25 17.71 -5.53
N CYS A 98 4.41 17.63 -6.18
CA CYS A 98 5.04 16.36 -6.51
C CYS A 98 5.54 15.62 -5.26
N GLN A 99 6.01 16.33 -4.23
CA GLN A 99 6.38 15.73 -2.94
C GLN A 99 5.16 15.11 -2.25
N ALA A 100 4.04 15.82 -2.21
CA ALA A 100 2.79 15.32 -1.63
C ALA A 100 2.30 14.08 -2.39
N LEU A 101 2.33 14.12 -3.72
CA LEU A 101 1.97 12.97 -4.55
C LEU A 101 2.92 11.78 -4.32
N ALA A 102 4.22 12.01 -4.22
CA ALA A 102 5.20 10.98 -3.90
C ALA A 102 4.95 10.34 -2.52
N LEU A 103 4.55 11.13 -1.52
CA LEU A 103 4.25 10.62 -0.17
C LEU A 103 2.93 9.83 -0.11
N ILE A 104 1.99 10.07 -1.02
CA ILE A 104 0.78 9.24 -1.17
C ILE A 104 1.09 7.96 -1.96
N LEU A 105 1.80 8.07 -3.08
CA LEU A 105 2.05 6.94 -3.99
C LEU A 105 3.12 5.98 -3.47
N GLY A 106 4.11 6.49 -2.74
CA GLY A 106 5.20 5.69 -2.16
C GLY A 106 4.73 4.50 -1.32
N PRO A 107 3.86 4.69 -0.30
CA PRO A 107 3.32 3.57 0.46
C PRO A 107 2.47 2.62 -0.40
N MET A 108 1.75 3.12 -1.41
CA MET A 108 0.96 2.27 -2.31
C MET A 108 1.85 1.32 -3.11
N LEU A 109 2.98 1.81 -3.64
CA LEU A 109 3.99 0.99 -4.30
C LEU A 109 4.63 0.00 -3.31
N GLY A 110 4.89 0.43 -2.08
CA GLY A 110 5.39 -0.44 -1.02
C GLY A 110 4.43 -1.60 -0.70
N VAL A 111 3.11 -1.33 -0.65
CA VAL A 111 2.09 -2.38 -0.50
C VAL A 111 2.06 -3.30 -1.71
N ALA A 112 2.07 -2.78 -2.93
CA ALA A 112 2.10 -3.59 -4.14
C ALA A 112 3.32 -4.55 -4.14
N MET A 113 4.50 -4.05 -3.75
CA MET A 113 5.71 -4.85 -3.62
C MET A 113 5.62 -5.89 -2.50
N LEU A 114 5.07 -5.53 -1.34
CA LEU A 114 4.81 -6.47 -0.25
C LEU A 114 3.85 -7.58 -0.68
N SER A 115 2.81 -7.26 -1.45
CA SER A 115 1.85 -8.22 -1.99
C SER A 115 2.53 -9.18 -2.95
N LEU A 116 3.32 -8.70 -3.91
CA LEU A 116 4.09 -9.53 -4.83
C LEU A 116 5.05 -10.46 -4.08
N ARG A 117 5.84 -9.94 -3.13
CA ARG A 117 6.74 -10.75 -2.30
C ARG A 117 5.99 -11.83 -1.52
N THR A 118 4.80 -11.51 -1.02
CA THR A 118 3.96 -12.43 -0.26
C THR A 118 3.44 -13.55 -1.16
N VAL A 119 3.00 -13.20 -2.36
CA VAL A 119 2.53 -14.14 -3.38
C VAL A 119 3.65 -15.08 -3.83
N HIS A 120 4.86 -14.58 -4.09
CA HIS A 120 6.01 -15.43 -4.41
C HIS A 120 6.39 -16.39 -3.29
N ARG A 121 6.17 -16.02 -2.02
CA ARG A 121 6.38 -16.92 -0.88
C ARG A 121 5.27 -17.94 -0.70
N LEU A 122 4.02 -17.57 -1.01
CA LEU A 122 2.84 -18.43 -0.86
C LEU A 122 2.66 -19.40 -2.02
N ALA A 123 3.03 -19.02 -3.24
CA ALA A 123 2.89 -19.84 -4.44
C ALA A 123 3.48 -21.27 -4.30
N PRO A 124 4.71 -21.47 -3.77
CA PRO A 124 5.25 -22.82 -3.57
C PRO A 124 4.62 -23.57 -2.39
N MET A 125 3.90 -22.88 -1.49
CA MET A 125 3.27 -23.47 -0.31
C MET A 125 1.85 -24.00 -0.58
N LEU A 126 1.29 -23.77 -1.77
CA LEU A 126 -0.08 -24.11 -2.12
C LEU A 126 -0.27 -25.49 -2.81
N PRO A 127 0.66 -26.04 -3.61
CA PRO A 127 0.47 -27.33 -4.29
C PRO A 127 0.66 -28.53 -3.35
N GLY A 128 -0.13 -29.60 -3.55
CA GLY A 128 0.11 -30.94 -2.98
C GLY A 128 -0.33 -31.13 -1.52
N GLN A 129 0.23 -30.36 -0.59
CA GLN A 129 -0.14 -30.33 0.84
C GLN A 129 0.19 -28.95 1.41
N ALA A 130 -0.76 -28.03 1.37
CA ALA A 130 -0.52 -26.68 1.86
C ALA A 130 -0.28 -26.69 3.37
N ASP A 131 0.87 -26.17 3.83
CA ASP A 131 1.14 -25.93 5.26
C ASP A 131 0.27 -24.76 5.75
N PRO A 132 -0.84 -25.03 6.46
CA PRO A 132 -1.79 -23.99 6.80
C PRO A 132 -1.21 -23.03 7.85
N ALA A 133 -0.34 -23.53 8.73
CA ALA A 133 0.29 -22.73 9.76
C ALA A 133 1.34 -21.78 9.14
N GLY A 134 2.09 -22.24 8.14
CA GLY A 134 3.00 -21.45 7.32
C GLY A 134 2.28 -20.33 6.57
N VAL A 135 1.19 -20.66 5.88
CA VAL A 135 0.35 -19.69 5.15
C VAL A 135 -0.18 -18.61 6.07
N ILE A 136 -0.79 -18.99 7.22
CA ILE A 136 -1.28 -18.03 8.22
C ILE A 136 -0.17 -17.11 8.72
N ARG A 137 1.03 -17.64 9.00
CA ARG A 137 2.17 -16.85 9.48
C ARG A 137 2.62 -15.82 8.46
N VAL A 138 2.63 -16.18 7.18
CA VAL A 138 2.97 -15.28 6.07
C VAL A 138 1.93 -14.17 5.94
N LEU A 139 0.63 -14.49 6.00
CA LEU A 139 -0.46 -13.50 5.98
C LEU A 139 -0.36 -12.49 7.13
N LEU A 140 -0.08 -12.97 8.35
CA LEU A 140 0.11 -12.10 9.52
C LEU A 140 1.29 -11.15 9.34
N ARG A 141 2.40 -11.62 8.76
CA ARG A 141 3.59 -10.79 8.49
C ARG A 141 3.30 -9.74 7.41
N HIS A 142 2.60 -10.12 6.34
CA HIS A 142 2.19 -9.19 5.29
C HIS A 142 1.36 -8.04 5.86
N ARG A 143 0.34 -8.36 6.67
CA ARG A 143 -0.51 -7.34 7.31
C ARG A 143 0.26 -6.40 8.22
N ARG A 144 1.18 -6.93 9.06
CA ARG A 144 2.03 -6.08 9.90
C ARG A 144 2.87 -5.13 9.05
N GLY A 145 3.42 -5.61 7.93
CA GLY A 145 4.15 -4.79 6.98
C GLY A 145 3.30 -3.64 6.43
N VAL A 146 2.06 -3.93 5.99
CA VAL A 146 1.11 -2.92 5.50
C VAL A 146 0.75 -1.88 6.58
N GLN A 147 0.50 -2.34 7.82
CA GLN A 147 0.19 -1.43 8.94
C GLN A 147 1.37 -0.53 9.31
N ILE A 148 2.57 -1.08 9.43
CA ILE A 148 3.78 -0.31 9.70
C ILE A 148 4.01 0.71 8.59
N LEU A 149 3.85 0.31 7.33
CA LEU A 149 3.99 1.21 6.20
C LEU A 149 2.98 2.37 6.25
N GLY A 150 1.77 2.13 6.75
CA GLY A 150 0.77 3.17 6.94
C GLY A 150 1.07 4.12 8.09
N MET A 151 1.50 3.59 9.22
CA MET A 151 1.96 4.41 10.33
C MET A 151 3.15 5.28 9.90
N VAL A 152 4.13 4.71 9.21
CA VAL A 152 5.30 5.42 8.69
C VAL A 152 4.87 6.48 7.68
N SER A 153 3.99 6.16 6.72
CA SER A 153 3.49 7.11 5.74
C SER A 153 2.82 8.31 6.39
N ILE A 154 1.85 8.08 7.28
CA ILE A 154 1.15 9.16 7.99
C ILE A 154 2.12 10.02 8.80
N THR A 155 3.09 9.39 9.47
CA THR A 155 4.09 10.09 10.29
C THR A 155 5.01 10.96 9.44
N LEU A 156 5.52 10.42 8.33
CA LEU A 156 6.37 11.16 7.40
C LEU A 156 5.61 12.33 6.78
N SER A 157 4.35 12.13 6.40
CA SER A 157 3.50 13.19 5.85
C SER A 157 3.22 14.30 6.86
N ALA A 158 2.94 13.94 8.11
CA ALA A 158 2.73 14.91 9.20
C ALA A 158 4.02 15.69 9.49
N PHE A 159 5.17 15.00 9.56
CA PHE A 159 6.46 15.62 9.84
C PHE A 159 6.91 16.56 8.71
N TRP A 160 6.77 16.11 7.45
CA TRP A 160 7.13 16.91 6.28
C TRP A 160 6.25 18.16 6.13
N GLY A 161 4.94 18.02 6.40
CA GLY A 161 4.04 19.18 6.46
C GLY A 161 4.42 20.19 7.53
N GLY A 162 4.85 19.71 8.70
CA GLY A 162 5.38 20.55 9.78
C GLY A 162 6.66 21.28 9.38
N ALA A 163 7.64 20.57 8.80
CA ALA A 163 8.92 21.14 8.37
C ALA A 163 8.74 22.27 7.35
N HIS A 164 7.89 22.06 6.33
CA HIS A 164 7.56 23.11 5.35
C HIS A 164 6.88 24.33 5.99
N THR A 165 5.98 24.11 6.96
CA THR A 165 5.28 25.22 7.63
C THR A 165 6.24 26.12 8.40
N VAL A 166 7.35 25.58 8.93
CA VAL A 166 8.34 26.35 9.69
C VAL A 166 9.30 27.14 8.79
N THR A 167 9.64 26.65 7.59
CA THR A 167 10.51 27.37 6.64
C THR A 167 9.86 28.59 5.99
N PHE A 168 8.53 28.67 5.91
CA PHE A 168 7.82 29.86 5.37
C PHE A 168 7.58 30.97 6.42
N VAL A 169 7.88 30.72 7.69
CA VAL A 169 7.67 31.68 8.80
C VAL A 169 8.96 32.47 9.13
N ASN A 170 10.10 32.12 8.52
CA ASN A 170 11.35 32.89 8.55
C ASN A 170 11.63 33.52 7.19
#